data_AF-A0A5D2VIN9-F1
#
_entry.id   AF-A0A5D2VIN9-F1
#
_cell.length_a   1.000
_cell.length_b   1.000
_cell.length_c   1.000
_cell.angle_alpha   90.00
_cell.angle_beta   90.00
_cell.angle_gamma   90.00
#
_symmetry.space_group_name_H-M   'P 1'
#
loop_
_entity.id
_entity.type
_entity.pdbx_description
1 polymer ?
#
loop_
_entity_poly.entity_id
_entity_poly.type
_entity_poly.pdbx_seq_one_letter_code
_entity_poly.pdbx_strand_id
1 'polypeptide(L)'
;MVNPRCYMDISIGGELEGRIVIELYKDIVPKTAENFRALCTGEKGIGPNTGASLHYKDVRFHRIIRGFMIQGGDISAGDGTGGESIYDLRFEDENFELKHERKGMLSMANMGPNTNGSQFFITTTRTPHLDGKHVVFGKVLKGMGVVRSIEHVATDDGDYPTQEVIIADCGEIPEGADDGISNFFKDGDMYPDWPADLDKKFDEISWWIEAVDSIKAVGNEQYKKQDYKIALRKYWKALRYSDECWELEGIDEAKSSKLRKIKSQIFTNSSACKLKLGDL
;
A
#
# COMPACT_ATOMS: atom_id res chain seq x y z
N MET A 1 -3.29 -25.87 1.67
CA MET A 1 -4.31 -24.84 1.99
C MET A 1 -3.90 -23.58 1.24
N VAL A 2 -4.85 -22.76 0.82
CA VAL A 2 -4.54 -21.48 0.16
C VAL A 2 -4.04 -20.49 1.22
N ASN A 3 -3.02 -19.71 0.89
CA ASN A 3 -2.49 -18.69 1.78
C ASN A 3 -3.50 -17.55 1.96
N PRO A 4 -3.77 -17.10 3.21
CA PRO A 4 -4.70 -16.01 3.45
C PRO A 4 -4.23 -14.71 2.80
N ARG A 5 -5.21 -13.88 2.41
CA ARG A 5 -4.96 -12.52 1.93
C ARG A 5 -5.54 -11.52 2.91
N CYS A 6 -4.80 -10.47 3.22
CA CYS A 6 -5.26 -9.38 4.06
C CYS A 6 -5.11 -8.04 3.32
N TYR A 7 -5.85 -7.03 3.75
CA TYR A 7 -5.72 -5.68 3.23
C TYR A 7 -5.42 -4.66 4.34
N MET A 8 -4.80 -3.56 3.94
CA MET A 8 -4.62 -2.35 4.73
C MET A 8 -4.94 -1.14 3.86
N ASP A 9 -5.95 -0.39 4.24
CA ASP A 9 -6.31 0.89 3.65
C ASP A 9 -5.51 1.99 4.35
N ILE A 10 -4.75 2.75 3.59
CA ILE A 10 -3.76 3.69 4.13
C ILE A 10 -4.28 5.11 4.00
N SER A 11 -4.11 5.89 5.07
CA SER A 11 -4.28 7.34 5.08
C SER A 11 -2.94 8.02 5.34
N ILE A 12 -2.66 9.12 4.65
CA ILE A 12 -1.46 9.96 4.83
C ILE A 12 -1.95 11.40 5.06
N GLY A 13 -1.58 12.00 6.18
CA GLY A 13 -1.99 13.37 6.53
C GLY A 13 -3.51 13.55 6.63
N GLY A 14 -4.24 12.48 6.99
CA GLY A 14 -5.71 12.47 7.07
C GLY A 14 -6.43 12.21 5.74
N GLU A 15 -5.70 12.03 4.63
CA GLU A 15 -6.26 11.75 3.32
C GLU A 15 -6.05 10.28 2.94
N LEU A 16 -7.11 9.62 2.47
CA LEU A 16 -7.03 8.23 2.05
C LEU A 16 -6.14 8.12 0.79
N GLU A 17 -5.11 7.28 0.87
CA GLU A 17 -4.09 7.13 -0.16
C GLU A 17 -4.34 5.93 -1.08
N GLY A 18 -4.73 4.79 -0.51
CA GLY A 18 -4.97 3.58 -1.28
C GLY A 18 -4.94 2.32 -0.42
N ARG A 19 -5.10 1.17 -1.07
CA ARG A 19 -5.09 -0.15 -0.44
C ARG A 19 -3.81 -0.91 -0.72
N ILE A 20 -3.26 -1.55 0.31
CA ILE A 20 -2.21 -2.56 0.22
C ILE A 20 -2.86 -3.93 0.40
N VAL A 21 -2.60 -4.87 -0.51
CA VAL A 21 -3.05 -6.26 -0.40
C VAL A 21 -1.84 -7.16 -0.16
N ILE A 22 -1.95 -8.05 0.81
CA ILE A 22 -0.84 -8.85 1.34
C ILE A 22 -1.23 -10.34 1.28
N GLU A 23 -0.33 -11.18 0.76
CA GLU A 23 -0.37 -12.63 0.94
C GLU A 23 0.41 -13.01 2.20
N LEU A 24 -0.17 -13.85 3.06
CA LEU A 24 0.47 -14.38 4.26
C LEU A 24 0.88 -15.83 4.06
N TYR A 25 2.15 -16.16 4.33
CA TYR A 25 2.72 -17.50 4.12
C TYR A 25 2.34 -18.47 5.25
N LYS A 26 1.04 -18.74 5.40
CA LYS A 26 0.49 -19.63 6.44
C LYS A 26 0.98 -21.08 6.29
N ASP A 27 1.35 -21.47 5.08
CA ASP A 27 1.97 -22.76 4.78
C ASP A 27 3.40 -22.92 5.32
N ILE A 28 4.13 -21.82 5.53
CA ILE A 28 5.53 -21.81 5.97
C ILE A 28 5.66 -21.35 7.44
N VAL A 29 4.93 -20.30 7.82
CA VAL A 29 4.95 -19.68 9.15
C VAL A 29 3.51 -19.49 9.69
N PRO A 30 2.78 -20.59 9.98
CA PRO A 30 1.38 -20.54 10.36
C PRO A 30 1.09 -19.69 11.59
N LYS A 31 1.95 -19.69 12.63
CA LYS A 31 1.73 -18.87 13.83
C LYS A 31 1.89 -17.38 13.53
N THR A 32 2.91 -17.03 12.77
CA THR A 32 3.20 -15.63 12.42
C THR A 32 2.12 -15.07 11.49
N ALA A 33 1.72 -15.87 10.48
CA ALA A 33 0.63 -15.53 9.58
C ALA A 33 -0.71 -15.37 10.31
N GLU A 34 -1.04 -16.28 11.23
CA GLU A 34 -2.29 -16.20 11.99
C GLU A 34 -2.31 -14.99 12.94
N ASN A 35 -1.17 -14.64 13.56
CA ASN A 35 -1.05 -13.43 14.37
C ASN A 35 -1.40 -12.18 13.55
N PHE A 36 -0.78 -12.02 12.38
CA PHE A 36 -1.02 -10.85 11.54
C PHE A 36 -2.44 -10.82 10.98
N ARG A 37 -2.98 -11.95 10.50
CA ARG A 37 -4.36 -12.05 10.00
C ARG A 37 -5.36 -11.63 11.07
N ALA A 38 -5.24 -12.19 12.27
CA ALA A 38 -6.13 -11.87 13.38
C ALA A 38 -6.04 -10.39 13.78
N LEU A 39 -4.83 -9.81 13.80
CA LEU A 39 -4.63 -8.38 14.03
C LEU A 39 -5.18 -7.50 12.88
N CYS A 40 -5.24 -7.98 11.64
CA CYS A 40 -5.97 -7.28 10.58
C CYS A 40 -7.49 -7.29 10.80
N THR A 41 -8.05 -8.36 11.35
CA THR A 41 -9.51 -8.49 11.55
C THR A 41 -10.02 -7.90 12.87
N GLY A 42 -9.16 -7.77 13.88
CA GLY A 42 -9.56 -7.38 15.23
C GLY A 42 -10.34 -8.45 16.01
N GLU A 43 -10.45 -9.69 15.50
CA GLU A 43 -11.35 -10.71 16.06
C GLU A 43 -10.98 -11.18 17.48
N LYS A 44 -9.76 -10.89 17.94
CA LYS A 44 -9.25 -11.31 19.25
C LYS A 44 -9.57 -10.33 20.38
N GLY A 45 -10.21 -9.20 20.08
CA GLY A 45 -10.68 -8.24 21.08
C GLY A 45 -9.54 -7.47 21.75
N ILE A 46 -9.58 -7.36 23.08
CA ILE A 46 -8.62 -6.57 23.87
C ILE A 46 -7.48 -7.47 24.35
N GLY A 47 -6.25 -7.02 24.14
CA GLY A 47 -5.06 -7.73 24.56
C GLY A 47 -4.84 -7.64 26.07
N PRO A 48 -4.48 -8.75 26.74
CA PRO A 48 -4.43 -8.82 28.19
C PRO A 48 -3.22 -8.09 28.80
N ASN A 49 -2.14 -7.88 28.04
CA ASN A 49 -0.91 -7.29 28.58
C ASN A 49 -0.90 -5.76 28.42
N THR A 50 -1.42 -5.24 27.32
CA THR A 50 -1.42 -3.79 27.05
C THR A 50 -2.77 -3.13 27.32
N GLY A 51 -3.86 -3.90 27.34
CA GLY A 51 -5.22 -3.36 27.38
C GLY A 51 -5.67 -2.67 26.10
N ALA A 52 -4.84 -2.68 25.05
CA ALA A 52 -5.17 -2.14 23.74
C ALA A 52 -5.99 -3.15 22.92
N SER A 53 -6.68 -2.67 21.89
CA SER A 53 -7.34 -3.55 20.93
C SER A 53 -6.29 -4.30 20.10
N LEU A 54 -6.44 -5.62 19.97
CA LEU A 54 -5.65 -6.48 19.08
C LEU A 54 -6.09 -6.27 17.63
N HIS A 55 -5.89 -5.06 17.11
CA HIS A 55 -6.36 -4.65 15.79
C HIS A 55 -5.41 -3.60 15.19
N TYR A 56 -5.08 -3.73 13.90
CA TYR A 56 -4.26 -2.76 13.18
C TYR A 56 -5.02 -1.52 12.71
N LYS A 57 -6.35 -1.51 12.79
CA LYS A 57 -7.12 -0.32 12.45
C LYS A 57 -6.74 0.84 13.36
N ASP A 58 -6.55 2.01 12.75
CA ASP A 58 -6.09 3.24 13.37
C ASP A 58 -4.64 3.18 13.90
N VAL A 59 -3.89 2.13 13.56
CA VAL A 59 -2.47 2.00 13.93
C VAL A 59 -1.59 2.73 12.92
N ARG A 60 -0.57 3.41 13.44
CA ARG A 60 0.35 4.24 12.66
C ARG A 60 1.58 3.48 12.20
N PHE A 61 2.09 3.86 11.03
CA PHE A 61 3.48 3.61 10.64
C PHE A 61 4.35 4.62 11.38
N HIS A 62 5.03 4.18 12.42
CA HIS A 62 5.78 5.07 13.31
C HIS A 62 7.24 5.26 12.88
N ARG A 63 7.75 4.43 11.96
CA ARG A 63 9.13 4.52 11.50
C ARG A 63 9.26 4.25 10.01
N ILE A 64 9.86 5.17 9.27
CA ILE A 64 9.98 5.10 7.80
C ILE A 64 11.42 5.39 7.41
N ILE A 65 12.06 4.47 6.68
CA ILE A 65 13.42 4.68 6.17
C ILE A 65 13.42 4.47 4.67
N ARG A 66 13.60 5.57 3.94
CA ARG A 66 13.64 5.57 2.48
C ARG A 66 14.76 4.68 1.96
N GLY A 67 14.44 3.83 0.99
CA GLY A 67 15.37 2.85 0.44
C GLY A 67 15.64 1.67 1.37
N PHE A 68 14.84 1.47 2.42
CA PHE A 68 14.97 0.35 3.34
C PHE A 68 13.61 -0.31 3.65
N MET A 69 12.77 0.30 4.49
CA MET A 69 11.53 -0.29 4.97
C MET A 69 10.56 0.75 5.56
N ILE A 70 9.29 0.36 5.69
CA ILE A 70 8.26 1.08 6.44
C ILE A 70 7.79 0.18 7.59
N GLN A 71 7.75 0.69 8.82
CA GLN A 71 7.45 -0.08 10.03
C GLN A 71 6.22 0.49 10.74
N GLY A 72 5.35 -0.43 11.18
CA GLY A 72 4.11 -0.14 11.90
C GLY A 72 3.77 -1.27 12.87
N GLY A 73 2.51 -1.33 13.29
CA GLY A 73 2.01 -2.42 14.13
C GLY A 73 2.29 -2.27 15.62
N ASP A 74 2.73 -1.10 16.10
CA ASP A 74 2.66 -0.80 17.53
C ASP A 74 1.22 -0.41 17.88
N ILE A 75 0.45 -1.41 18.30
CA ILE A 75 -0.99 -1.28 18.56
C ILE A 75 -1.31 -0.61 19.90
N SER A 76 -0.31 -0.38 20.77
CA SER A 76 -0.55 0.10 22.13
C SER A 76 0.04 1.49 22.40
N ALA A 77 1.33 1.71 22.09
CA ALA A 77 2.00 3.00 22.32
C ALA A 77 2.04 3.85 21.03
N GLY A 78 2.08 3.20 19.87
CA GLY A 78 2.12 3.85 18.56
C GLY A 78 3.46 4.52 18.23
N ASP A 79 4.51 4.32 19.02
CA ASP A 79 5.81 4.97 18.85
C ASP A 79 6.97 3.97 18.65
N GLY A 80 6.66 2.67 18.63
CA GLY A 80 7.62 1.58 18.49
C GLY A 80 8.05 0.95 19.82
N THR A 81 7.60 1.47 20.96
CA THR A 81 7.91 0.90 22.29
C THR A 81 6.91 -0.17 22.76
N GLY A 82 5.76 -0.27 22.09
CA GLY A 82 4.66 -1.14 22.48
C GLY A 82 4.41 -2.32 21.54
N GLY A 83 3.17 -2.82 21.60
CA GLY A 83 2.68 -3.96 20.86
C GLY A 83 2.62 -5.25 21.68
N GLU A 84 1.69 -6.11 21.30
CA GLU A 84 1.57 -7.49 21.81
C GLU A 84 0.99 -8.40 20.72
N SER A 85 1.23 -9.70 20.82
CA SER A 85 0.66 -10.67 19.87
C SER A 85 -0.74 -11.12 20.30
N ILE A 86 -1.39 -11.89 19.43
CA ILE A 86 -2.67 -12.55 19.79
C ILE A 86 -2.51 -13.71 20.79
N TYR A 87 -1.28 -14.14 21.06
CA TYR A 87 -0.98 -15.30 21.90
C TYR A 87 -0.60 -14.89 23.32
N ASP A 88 0.26 -13.87 23.42
CA ASP A 88 0.75 -13.24 24.65
C ASP A 88 1.51 -11.95 24.27
N LEU A 89 2.25 -11.33 25.20
CA LEU A 89 3.07 -10.15 24.93
C LEU A 89 4.06 -10.38 23.78
N ARG A 90 4.64 -11.59 23.69
CA ARG A 90 5.60 -11.99 22.65
C ARG A 90 5.43 -13.47 22.27
N PHE A 91 5.90 -13.85 21.09
CA PHE A 91 6.02 -15.24 20.64
C PHE A 91 7.35 -15.51 19.91
N GLU A 92 7.67 -16.79 19.74
CA GLU A 92 8.93 -17.26 19.17
C GLU A 92 9.16 -16.90 17.70
N ASP A 93 10.42 -16.92 17.27
CA ASP A 93 10.77 -16.91 15.84
C ASP A 93 10.42 -18.28 15.26
N GLU A 94 9.44 -18.32 14.36
CA GLU A 94 8.91 -19.57 13.85
C GLU A 94 9.90 -20.31 12.94
N ASN A 95 10.47 -19.62 11.94
CA ASN A 95 11.66 -20.04 11.19
C ASN A 95 12.23 -18.87 10.37
N PHE A 96 13.37 -19.10 9.72
CA PHE A 96 14.04 -18.13 8.83
C PHE A 96 14.30 -18.72 7.43
N GLU A 97 13.41 -19.58 6.93
CA GLU A 97 13.55 -20.20 5.61
C GLU A 97 13.49 -19.15 4.50
N LEU A 98 12.55 -18.22 4.63
CA LEU A 98 12.34 -17.12 3.69
C LEU A 98 13.31 -15.97 3.97
N LYS A 99 13.78 -15.34 2.89
CA LYS A 99 14.77 -14.26 2.91
C LYS A 99 14.16 -12.94 2.41
N HIS A 100 14.80 -11.83 2.78
CA HIS A 100 14.37 -10.49 2.38
C HIS A 100 14.90 -10.13 0.98
N GLU A 101 14.53 -10.93 -0.01
CA GLU A 101 15.18 -10.94 -1.33
C GLU A 101 14.75 -9.79 -2.26
N ARG A 102 13.65 -9.11 -1.94
CA ARG A 102 13.04 -8.08 -2.80
C ARG A 102 12.24 -7.06 -1.99
N LYS A 103 11.77 -6.02 -2.68
CA LYS A 103 10.77 -5.07 -2.15
C LYS A 103 9.42 -5.78 -1.93
N GLY A 104 8.65 -5.29 -0.98
CA GLY A 104 7.32 -5.77 -0.65
C GLY A 104 7.32 -7.02 0.22
N MET A 105 8.44 -7.42 0.82
CA MET A 105 8.45 -8.53 1.78
C MET A 105 7.92 -8.02 3.11
N LEU A 106 6.99 -8.78 3.71
CA LEU A 106 6.43 -8.49 5.02
C LEU A 106 7.13 -9.35 6.08
N SER A 107 7.61 -8.71 7.14
CA SER A 107 8.48 -9.35 8.14
C SER A 107 8.28 -8.77 9.53
N MET A 108 8.53 -9.58 10.56
CA MET A 108 8.32 -9.21 11.96
C MET A 108 9.41 -8.26 12.44
N ALA A 109 9.01 -7.17 13.09
CA ALA A 109 9.93 -6.41 13.93
C ALA A 109 10.07 -7.12 15.29
N ASN A 110 11.27 -7.09 15.87
CA ASN A 110 11.57 -7.72 17.16
C ASN A 110 12.67 -6.93 17.90
N MET A 111 12.86 -7.29 19.18
CA MET A 111 13.91 -6.76 20.07
C MET A 111 14.98 -7.83 20.37
N GLY A 112 15.26 -8.70 19.40
CA GLY A 112 16.11 -9.88 19.55
C GLY A 112 15.33 -11.19 19.42
N PRO A 113 16.02 -12.34 19.57
CA PRO A 113 15.41 -13.66 19.32
C PRO A 113 14.14 -13.90 20.13
N ASN A 114 13.10 -14.46 19.49
CA ASN A 114 11.83 -14.84 20.10
C ASN A 114 11.07 -13.70 20.78
N THR A 115 11.10 -12.50 20.19
CA THR A 115 10.41 -11.32 20.73
C THR A 115 9.41 -10.71 19.76
N ASN A 116 8.78 -11.55 18.93
CA ASN A 116 7.76 -11.13 17.98
C ASN A 116 6.49 -10.71 18.72
N GLY A 117 5.96 -9.52 18.42
CA GLY A 117 4.70 -9.01 18.98
C GLY A 117 3.69 -8.73 17.87
N SER A 118 3.21 -7.49 17.79
CA SER A 118 2.39 -6.99 16.68
C SER A 118 3.17 -6.13 15.68
N GLN A 119 4.37 -5.68 16.00
CA GLN A 119 5.12 -4.80 15.11
C GLN A 119 5.65 -5.55 13.88
N PHE A 120 5.56 -4.91 12.72
CA PHE A 120 6.00 -5.46 11.44
C PHE A 120 6.62 -4.38 10.58
N PHE A 121 7.34 -4.79 9.54
CA PHE A 121 7.79 -3.89 8.49
C PHE A 121 7.56 -4.48 7.10
N ILE A 122 7.40 -3.59 6.12
CA ILE A 122 7.37 -3.92 4.70
C ILE A 122 8.64 -3.37 4.07
N THR A 123 9.42 -4.25 3.43
CA THR A 123 10.67 -3.82 2.77
C THR A 123 10.37 -3.00 1.52
N THR A 124 11.18 -1.97 1.26
CA THR A 124 11.10 -1.19 0.02
C THR A 124 12.26 -1.48 -0.92
N THR A 125 13.23 -2.27 -0.48
CA THR A 125 14.34 -2.81 -1.27
C THR A 125 14.69 -4.22 -0.82
N ARG A 126 15.74 -4.83 -1.39
CA ARG A 126 16.33 -6.08 -0.91
C ARG A 126 17.16 -5.82 0.36
N THR A 127 16.91 -6.55 1.45
CA THR A 127 17.51 -6.26 2.77
C THR A 127 18.15 -7.51 3.40
N PRO A 128 19.23 -8.06 2.82
CA PRO A 128 19.79 -9.36 3.21
C PRO A 128 20.44 -9.34 4.61
N HIS A 129 20.75 -8.16 5.15
CA HIS A 129 21.31 -8.00 6.49
C HIS A 129 20.30 -8.33 7.62
N LEU A 130 19.02 -8.49 7.26
CA LEU A 130 17.91 -8.92 8.13
C LEU A 130 17.67 -10.44 8.09
N ASP A 131 18.27 -11.15 7.14
CA ASP A 131 18.10 -12.61 7.00
C ASP A 131 18.62 -13.33 8.26
N GLY A 132 17.84 -14.31 8.74
CA GLY A 132 18.14 -15.05 9.97
C GLY A 132 17.88 -14.27 11.27
N LYS A 133 17.31 -13.06 11.19
CA LYS A 133 17.01 -12.21 12.37
C LYS A 133 15.54 -11.84 12.48
N HIS A 134 14.84 -11.73 11.35
CA HIS A 134 13.43 -11.35 11.29
C HIS A 134 12.66 -12.39 10.49
N VAL A 135 11.53 -12.84 11.03
CA VAL A 135 10.67 -13.83 10.39
C VAL A 135 9.94 -13.17 9.23
N VAL A 136 10.25 -13.58 8.00
CA VAL A 136 9.49 -13.20 6.81
C VAL A 136 8.23 -14.04 6.74
N PHE A 137 7.06 -13.39 6.67
CA PHE A 137 5.77 -14.08 6.78
C PHE A 137 4.73 -13.68 5.73
N GLY A 138 5.10 -12.82 4.79
CA GLY A 138 4.24 -12.50 3.68
C GLY A 138 4.91 -11.66 2.60
N LYS A 139 4.10 -11.24 1.63
CA LYS A 139 4.49 -10.23 0.63
C LYS A 139 3.30 -9.40 0.22
N VAL A 140 3.58 -8.19 -0.24
CA VAL A 140 2.60 -7.33 -0.93
C VAL A 140 2.30 -7.93 -2.31
N LEU A 141 1.01 -8.18 -2.57
CA LEU A 141 0.47 -8.59 -3.86
C LEU A 141 0.09 -7.38 -4.72
N LYS A 142 -0.58 -6.40 -4.13
CA LYS A 142 -1.09 -5.18 -4.78
C LYS A 142 -0.85 -3.96 -3.90
N GLY A 143 -0.75 -2.78 -4.48
CA GLY A 143 -0.56 -1.55 -3.72
C GLY A 143 0.89 -1.28 -3.33
N MET A 144 1.85 -1.86 -4.05
CA MET A 144 3.27 -1.49 -3.85
C MET A 144 3.52 0.00 -4.11
N GLY A 145 2.70 0.65 -4.94
CA GLY A 145 2.76 2.09 -5.10
C GLY A 145 2.31 2.87 -3.86
N VAL A 146 1.36 2.35 -3.07
CA VAL A 146 0.98 2.92 -1.77
C VAL A 146 2.12 2.78 -0.76
N VAL A 147 2.79 1.61 -0.73
CA VAL A 147 4.02 1.41 0.06
C VAL A 147 5.08 2.45 -0.31
N ARG A 148 5.23 2.78 -1.60
CA ARG A 148 6.15 3.84 -2.05
C ARG A 148 5.68 5.23 -1.65
N SER A 149 4.38 5.52 -1.65
CA SER A 149 3.86 6.79 -1.13
C SER A 149 4.23 6.97 0.34
N ILE A 150 4.05 5.92 1.16
CA ILE A 150 4.47 5.92 2.57
C ILE A 150 5.99 6.16 2.69
N GLU A 151 6.80 5.42 1.94
CA GLU A 151 8.27 5.55 1.95
C GLU A 151 8.78 6.97 1.63
N HIS A 152 8.02 7.75 0.86
CA HIS A 152 8.39 9.10 0.44
C HIS A 152 7.82 10.20 1.34
N VAL A 153 7.09 9.85 2.41
CA VAL A 153 6.73 10.81 3.46
C VAL A 153 8.00 11.31 4.13
N ALA A 154 8.12 12.64 4.30
CA ALA A 154 9.27 13.23 4.97
C ALA A 154 9.32 12.78 6.43
N THR A 155 10.52 12.50 6.94
CA THR A 155 10.76 12.06 8.32
C THR A 155 11.65 13.06 9.07
N ASP A 156 11.60 13.02 10.39
CA ASP A 156 12.56 13.70 11.24
C ASP A 156 13.87 12.87 11.40
N ASP A 157 14.78 13.37 12.24
CA ASP A 157 16.08 12.73 12.53
C ASP A 157 15.94 11.35 13.22
N GLY A 158 14.76 11.04 13.76
CA GLY A 158 14.44 9.76 14.40
C GLY A 158 13.72 8.76 13.49
N ASP A 159 13.67 9.04 12.18
CA ASP A 159 12.91 8.28 11.18
C ASP A 159 11.37 8.32 11.39
N TYR A 160 10.86 9.22 12.24
CA TYR A 160 9.41 9.39 12.45
C TYR A 160 8.81 10.23 11.33
N PRO A 161 7.66 9.84 10.75
CA PRO A 161 7.05 10.61 9.70
C PRO A 161 6.50 11.96 10.20
N THR A 162 6.76 13.01 9.43
CA THR A 162 6.27 14.39 9.67
C THR A 162 4.76 14.56 9.48
N GLN A 163 4.13 13.62 8.78
CA GLN A 163 2.69 13.53 8.61
C GLN A 163 2.21 12.19 9.13
N GLU A 164 1.01 12.15 9.69
CA GLU A 164 0.47 10.91 10.20
C GLU A 164 0.20 9.92 9.06
N VAL A 165 0.74 8.71 9.18
CA VAL A 165 0.49 7.60 8.25
C VAL A 165 -0.23 6.50 9.02
N ILE A 166 -1.49 6.25 8.69
CA ILE A 166 -2.39 5.38 9.47
C ILE A 166 -2.95 4.26 8.58
N ILE A 167 -3.10 3.08 9.16
CA ILE A 167 -3.95 2.00 8.64
C ILE A 167 -5.41 2.36 8.97
N ALA A 168 -6.07 3.07 8.07
CA ALA A 168 -7.43 3.58 8.25
C ALA A 168 -8.48 2.45 8.33
N ASP A 169 -8.24 1.34 7.63
CA ASP A 169 -9.05 0.13 7.75
C ASP A 169 -8.20 -1.09 7.37
N CYS A 170 -8.54 -2.27 7.89
CA CYS A 170 -7.86 -3.51 7.56
C CYS A 170 -8.78 -4.71 7.76
N GLY A 171 -8.40 -5.83 7.16
CA GLY A 171 -9.16 -7.07 7.31
C GLY A 171 -8.61 -8.20 6.46
N GLU A 172 -9.30 -9.33 6.53
CA GLU A 172 -9.05 -10.49 5.67
C GLU A 172 -9.90 -10.39 4.40
N ILE A 173 -9.31 -10.75 3.25
CA ILE A 173 -10.01 -10.86 1.97
C ILE A 173 -10.36 -12.35 1.78
N PRO A 174 -11.66 -12.70 1.72
CA PRO A 174 -12.08 -14.08 1.47
C PRO A 174 -11.51 -14.65 0.15
N GLU A 175 -11.38 -15.97 0.11
CA GLU A 175 -10.98 -16.65 -1.13
C GLU A 175 -11.98 -16.36 -2.25
N GLY A 176 -11.47 -15.98 -3.42
CA GLY A 176 -12.29 -15.60 -4.59
C GLY A 176 -12.96 -14.23 -4.51
N ALA A 177 -12.85 -13.51 -3.39
CA ALA A 177 -13.31 -12.13 -3.30
C ALA A 177 -12.36 -11.18 -4.06
N ASP A 178 -12.94 -10.08 -4.55
CA ASP A 178 -12.23 -8.97 -5.17
C ASP A 178 -11.29 -8.30 -4.17
N ASP A 179 -10.12 -7.88 -4.65
CA ASP A 179 -9.09 -7.24 -3.81
C ASP A 179 -9.51 -5.84 -3.31
N GLY A 180 -10.52 -5.24 -3.95
CA GLY A 180 -11.04 -3.91 -3.61
C GLY A 180 -10.10 -2.78 -4.02
N ILE A 181 -9.20 -3.01 -4.97
CA ILE A 181 -8.26 -2.01 -5.50
C ILE A 181 -8.85 -1.20 -6.66
N SER A 182 -9.85 -1.74 -7.35
CA SER A 182 -10.62 -1.05 -8.39
C SER A 182 -11.79 -0.30 -7.77
N ASN A 183 -12.06 0.91 -8.26
CA ASN A 183 -13.10 1.80 -7.71
C ASN A 183 -13.00 2.00 -6.19
N PHE A 184 -11.77 1.99 -5.68
CA PHE A 184 -11.47 2.11 -4.24
C PHE A 184 -12.11 3.35 -3.61
N PHE A 185 -12.04 4.51 -4.30
CA PHE A 185 -12.64 5.77 -3.86
C PHE A 185 -14.15 5.90 -4.16
N LYS A 186 -14.79 4.87 -4.72
CA LYS A 186 -16.22 4.84 -5.07
C LYS A 186 -16.64 5.99 -5.99
N ASP A 187 -15.77 6.40 -6.90
CA ASP A 187 -15.96 7.51 -7.83
C ASP A 187 -16.23 7.07 -9.28
N GLY A 188 -16.38 5.76 -9.50
CA GLY A 188 -16.67 5.16 -10.80
C GLY A 188 -15.43 4.78 -11.61
N ASP A 189 -14.23 5.06 -11.10
CA ASP A 189 -12.97 4.66 -11.74
C ASP A 189 -12.66 3.18 -11.49
N MET A 190 -12.88 2.34 -12.50
CA MET A 190 -12.72 0.89 -12.39
C MET A 190 -11.28 0.38 -12.52
N TYR A 191 -10.31 1.26 -12.75
CA TYR A 191 -8.91 0.88 -12.91
C TYR A 191 -8.20 0.90 -11.55
N PRO A 192 -7.24 0.01 -11.27
CA PRO A 192 -6.36 0.14 -10.10
C PRO A 192 -5.54 1.43 -10.16
N ASP A 193 -5.18 2.00 -9.01
CA ASP A 193 -4.40 3.25 -8.94
C ASP A 193 -3.00 3.16 -9.55
N TRP A 194 -2.44 1.95 -9.58
CA TRP A 194 -1.17 1.64 -10.20
C TRP A 194 -1.40 0.60 -11.31
N PRO A 195 -0.96 0.87 -12.55
CA PRO A 195 -1.19 -0.06 -13.66
C PRO A 195 -0.49 -1.42 -13.45
N ALA A 196 0.58 -1.46 -12.66
CA ALA A 196 1.24 -2.71 -12.26
C ALA A 196 0.34 -3.64 -11.43
N ASP A 197 -0.74 -3.12 -10.84
CA ASP A 197 -1.69 -3.88 -10.02
C ASP A 197 -2.86 -4.45 -10.85
N LEU A 198 -2.87 -4.29 -12.18
CA LEU A 198 -3.84 -4.97 -13.05
C LEU A 198 -3.67 -6.50 -12.96
N ASP A 199 -4.78 -7.24 -12.86
CA ASP A 199 -4.76 -8.72 -12.84
C ASP A 199 -4.29 -9.32 -14.15
N LYS A 200 -4.60 -8.64 -15.26
CA LYS A 200 -4.20 -9.02 -16.60
C LYS A 200 -3.53 -7.82 -17.26
N LYS A 201 -2.37 -8.06 -17.87
CA LYS A 201 -1.77 -7.10 -18.80
C LYS A 201 -2.45 -7.20 -20.15
N PHE A 202 -2.70 -6.05 -20.75
CA PHE A 202 -3.28 -5.93 -22.09
C PHE A 202 -2.17 -5.50 -23.05
N ASP A 203 -2.03 -6.22 -24.16
CA ASP A 203 -1.02 -5.89 -25.17
C ASP A 203 -1.53 -4.82 -26.16
N GLU A 204 -2.85 -4.65 -26.22
CA GLU A 204 -3.49 -3.71 -27.13
C GLU A 204 -3.41 -2.28 -26.60
N ILE A 205 -2.59 -1.45 -27.25
CA ILE A 205 -2.48 -0.01 -26.95
C ILE A 205 -3.83 0.73 -26.92
N SER A 206 -4.81 0.30 -27.73
CA SER A 206 -6.15 0.91 -27.73
C SER A 206 -6.83 0.81 -26.37
N TRP A 207 -6.70 -0.33 -25.68
CA TRP A 207 -7.24 -0.53 -24.34
C TRP A 207 -6.62 0.44 -23.33
N TRP A 208 -5.31 0.65 -23.41
CA TRP A 208 -4.60 1.58 -22.53
C TRP A 208 -5.01 3.03 -22.79
N ILE A 209 -5.13 3.42 -24.06
CA ILE A 209 -5.63 4.74 -24.44
C ILE A 209 -7.04 4.97 -23.89
N GLU A 210 -7.92 3.98 -23.98
CA GLU A 210 -9.28 4.04 -23.41
C GLU A 210 -9.24 4.18 -21.89
N ALA A 211 -8.38 3.43 -21.20
CA ALA A 211 -8.18 3.55 -19.76
C ALA A 211 -7.74 4.96 -19.36
N VAL A 212 -6.75 5.52 -20.06
CA VAL A 212 -6.26 6.90 -19.82
C VAL A 212 -7.37 7.92 -20.04
N ASP A 213 -8.13 7.81 -21.13
CA ASP A 213 -9.24 8.73 -21.43
C ASP A 213 -10.36 8.61 -20.37
N SER A 214 -10.68 7.40 -19.91
CA SER A 214 -11.66 7.14 -18.85
C SER A 214 -11.23 7.74 -17.51
N ILE A 215 -10.01 7.47 -17.06
CA ILE A 215 -9.48 8.00 -15.79
C ILE A 215 -9.43 9.53 -15.83
N LYS A 216 -8.95 10.12 -16.94
CA LYS A 216 -8.94 11.56 -17.16
C LYS A 216 -10.35 12.15 -17.12
N ALA A 217 -11.34 11.46 -17.70
CA ALA A 217 -12.73 11.91 -17.66
C ALA A 217 -13.27 11.96 -16.22
N VAL A 218 -12.98 10.96 -15.39
CA VAL A 218 -13.32 11.01 -13.95
C VAL A 218 -12.65 12.22 -13.28
N GLY A 219 -11.36 12.48 -13.56
CA GLY A 219 -10.67 13.67 -13.08
C GLY A 219 -11.36 14.98 -13.47
N ASN A 220 -11.84 15.09 -14.72
CA ASN A 220 -12.60 16.25 -15.18
C ASN A 220 -13.93 16.41 -14.43
N GLU A 221 -14.64 15.31 -14.15
CA GLU A 221 -15.89 15.35 -13.37
C GLU A 221 -15.63 15.80 -11.93
N GLN A 222 -14.56 15.33 -11.29
CA GLN A 222 -14.19 15.78 -9.95
C GLN A 222 -13.77 17.26 -9.93
N TYR A 223 -13.07 17.72 -10.96
CA TYR A 223 -12.73 19.14 -11.11
C TYR A 223 -13.99 20.01 -11.20
N LYS A 224 -15.02 19.59 -11.96
CA LYS A 224 -16.31 20.31 -12.05
C LYS A 224 -17.02 20.38 -10.69
N LYS A 225 -16.89 19.34 -9.87
CA LYS A 225 -17.39 19.30 -8.49
C LYS A 225 -16.54 20.11 -7.50
N GLN A 226 -15.47 20.74 -7.98
CA GLN A 226 -14.49 21.49 -7.17
C GLN A 226 -13.71 20.62 -6.19
N ASP A 227 -13.70 19.30 -6.39
CA ASP A 227 -12.80 18.39 -5.68
C ASP A 227 -11.46 18.33 -6.42
N TYR A 228 -10.67 19.39 -6.23
CA TYR A 228 -9.39 19.55 -6.94
C TYR A 228 -8.33 18.55 -6.47
N LYS A 229 -8.44 18.02 -5.24
CA LYS A 229 -7.52 17.01 -4.71
C LYS A 229 -7.73 15.68 -5.42
N ILE A 230 -8.97 15.19 -5.50
CA ILE A 230 -9.27 13.94 -6.20
C ILE A 230 -9.08 14.11 -7.71
N ALA A 231 -9.44 15.27 -8.28
CA ALA A 231 -9.16 15.55 -9.69
C ALA A 231 -7.66 15.42 -10.01
N LEU A 232 -6.79 16.04 -9.20
CA LEU A 232 -5.34 15.93 -9.34
C LEU A 232 -4.87 14.48 -9.22
N ARG A 233 -5.35 13.72 -8.23
CA ARG A 233 -5.05 12.29 -8.07
C ARG A 233 -5.37 11.50 -9.35
N LYS A 234 -6.53 11.75 -9.97
CA LYS A 234 -6.93 11.09 -11.22
C LYS A 234 -6.09 11.49 -12.41
N TYR A 235 -5.71 12.76 -12.55
CA TYR A 235 -4.83 13.18 -13.63
C TYR A 235 -3.44 12.52 -13.53
N TRP A 236 -2.88 12.42 -12.32
CA TRP A 236 -1.62 11.73 -12.10
C TRP A 236 -1.73 10.23 -12.34
N LYS A 237 -2.86 9.62 -12.00
CA LYS A 237 -3.17 8.23 -12.37
C LYS A 237 -3.23 8.04 -13.89
N ALA A 238 -3.95 8.92 -14.60
CA ALA A 238 -4.01 8.89 -16.05
C ALA A 238 -2.61 9.05 -16.68
N LEU A 239 -1.74 9.87 -16.08
CA LEU A 239 -0.35 10.00 -16.50
C LEU A 239 0.43 8.68 -16.35
N ARG A 240 0.31 8.00 -15.20
CA ARG A 240 0.94 6.68 -14.99
C ARG A 240 0.52 5.67 -16.05
N TYR A 241 -0.78 5.57 -16.34
CA TYR A 241 -1.29 4.69 -17.40
C TYR A 241 -0.80 5.13 -18.79
N SER A 242 -0.69 6.44 -19.03
CA SER A 242 -0.17 6.96 -20.30
C SER A 242 1.31 6.68 -20.49
N ASP A 243 2.09 6.55 -19.41
CA ASP A 243 3.51 6.25 -19.49
C ASP A 243 3.73 4.77 -19.88
N GLU A 244 2.92 3.85 -19.37
CA GLU A 244 2.93 2.42 -19.78
C GLU A 244 2.64 2.25 -21.29
N CYS A 245 1.83 3.12 -21.89
CA CYS A 245 1.53 3.05 -23.33
C CYS A 245 2.79 3.11 -24.20
N TRP A 246 3.85 3.79 -23.77
CA TRP A 246 5.06 3.98 -24.57
C TRP A 246 5.97 2.75 -24.63
N GLU A 247 5.74 1.78 -23.75
CA GLU A 247 6.46 0.49 -23.72
C GLU A 247 5.78 -0.58 -24.60
N LEU A 248 4.61 -0.27 -25.17
CA LEU A 248 3.84 -1.21 -26.00
C LEU A 248 4.23 -1.15 -27.47
N GLU A 249 4.08 -2.28 -28.15
CA GLU A 249 4.20 -2.34 -29.61
C GLU A 249 2.95 -1.75 -30.31
N GLY A 250 3.06 -1.47 -31.61
CA GLY A 250 1.91 -1.03 -32.41
C GLY A 250 1.53 0.45 -32.25
N ILE A 251 2.44 1.28 -31.73
CA ILE A 251 2.31 2.75 -31.72
C ILE A 251 2.58 3.29 -33.13
N ASP A 252 1.52 3.64 -33.83
CA ASP A 252 1.60 4.40 -35.08
C ASP A 252 1.59 5.92 -34.81
N GLU A 253 1.81 6.72 -35.86
CA GLU A 253 1.86 8.18 -35.75
C GLU A 253 0.57 8.79 -35.20
N ALA A 254 -0.59 8.20 -35.53
CA ALA A 254 -1.89 8.69 -35.07
C ALA A 254 -2.06 8.46 -33.56
N LYS A 255 -1.72 7.27 -33.06
CA LYS A 255 -1.74 6.94 -31.64
C LYS A 255 -0.71 7.74 -30.84
N SER A 256 0.51 7.87 -31.36
CA SER A 256 1.56 8.71 -30.78
C SER A 256 1.09 10.16 -30.61
N SER A 257 0.48 10.74 -31.66
CA SER A 257 -0.09 12.09 -31.61
C SER A 257 -1.22 12.21 -30.59
N LYS A 258 -2.13 11.21 -30.52
CA LYS A 258 -3.19 11.15 -29.52
C LYS A 258 -2.64 11.11 -28.09
N LEU A 259 -1.66 10.27 -27.81
CA LEU A 259 -1.02 10.15 -26.49
C LEU A 259 -0.34 11.46 -26.06
N ARG A 260 0.42 12.11 -26.95
CA ARG A 260 1.04 13.41 -26.66
C ARG A 260 0.00 14.49 -26.34
N LYS A 261 -1.10 14.52 -27.11
CA LYS A 261 -2.22 15.44 -26.86
C LYS A 261 -2.86 15.19 -25.49
N ILE A 262 -3.12 13.93 -25.15
CA ILE A 262 -3.69 13.56 -23.85
C ILE A 262 -2.73 13.95 -22.71
N LYS A 263 -1.44 13.64 -22.83
CA LYS A 263 -0.43 14.00 -21.84
C LYS A 263 -0.35 15.52 -21.62
N SER A 264 -0.41 16.31 -22.70
CA SER A 264 -0.51 17.78 -22.60
C SER A 264 -1.76 18.24 -21.84
N GLN A 265 -2.94 17.65 -22.12
CA GLN A 265 -4.16 17.97 -21.39
C GLN A 265 -4.06 17.62 -19.89
N ILE A 266 -3.50 16.45 -19.57
CA ILE A 266 -3.29 16.00 -18.19
C ILE A 266 -2.41 16.99 -17.42
N PHE A 267 -1.30 17.45 -18.02
CA PHE A 267 -0.43 18.43 -17.38
C PHE A 267 -1.14 19.77 -17.16
N THR A 268 -1.83 20.30 -18.18
CA THR A 268 -2.58 21.56 -18.05
C THR A 268 -3.66 21.47 -16.96
N ASN A 269 -4.42 20.38 -16.93
CA ASN A 269 -5.46 20.17 -15.92
C ASN A 269 -4.87 20.00 -14.51
N SER A 270 -3.74 19.30 -14.39
CA SER A 270 -3.02 19.14 -13.11
C SER A 270 -2.53 20.48 -12.58
N SER A 271 -1.93 21.31 -13.43
CA SER A 271 -1.50 22.67 -13.06
C SER A 271 -2.69 23.53 -12.64
N ALA A 272 -3.83 23.44 -13.32
CA ALA A 272 -5.05 24.14 -12.92
C ALA A 272 -5.54 23.71 -11.52
N CYS A 273 -5.49 22.42 -11.19
CA CYS A 273 -5.82 21.93 -9.85
C CYS A 273 -4.86 22.49 -8.79
N LYS A 274 -3.55 22.45 -9.04
CA LYS A 274 -2.53 22.98 -8.13
C LYS A 274 -2.74 24.47 -7.82
N LEU A 275 -3.02 25.26 -8.86
CA LEU A 275 -3.39 26.68 -8.69
C LEU A 275 -4.62 26.87 -7.82
N LYS A 276 -5.65 26.01 -7.95
CA LYS A 276 -6.86 26.05 -7.11
C LYS A 276 -6.60 25.61 -5.67
N LEU A 277 -5.62 24.75 -5.44
CA LEU A 277 -5.20 24.27 -4.12
C LEU A 277 -4.21 25.21 -3.42
N GLY A 278 -3.70 26.24 -4.10
CA GLY A 278 -2.68 27.14 -3.55
C GLY A 278 -1.27 26.55 -3.51
N ASP A 279 -1.04 25.46 -4.24
CA ASP A 279 0.27 24.81 -4.41
C ASP A 279 0.96 25.42 -5.64
N LEU A 280 1.68 26.53 -5.43
CA LEU A 280 2.34 27.35 -6.46
C LEU A 280 3.78 26.89 -6.74
#